data_AF-A0A914QM62-F1
#
_entry.id   AF-A0A914QM62-F1
#
_cell.length_a   1.000
_cell.length_b   1.000
_cell.length_c   1.000
_cell.angle_alpha   90.00
_cell.angle_beta   90.00
_cell.angle_gamma   90.00
#
_symmetry.space_group_name_H-M   'P 1'
#
loop_
_entity.id
_entity.type
_entity.pdbx_description
1 polymer ?
#
loop_
_entity_poly.entity_id
_entity_poly.type
_entity_poly.pdbx_seq_one_letter_code
_entity_poly.pdbx_strand_id
1 'polypeptide(L)'
;MELYEKQGIDLKKEMDKKLFEMEQNFRKEMEELERQHKRKNNEYESRIESLQKQVDLAQSMLTSGISSTWEGNEKFLTSSLLADLNEEEANWTPEQEKIVRRAAIKWRYHQFTSVRDDLWGNAIFLKEANAIAVELRKQVTFQYVLLTDTMYSPLPPDLLPPGEDLSCRPYPKTVVAVQVKDLKNGAIHYWSLEKLK
;
A
#
# COMPACT_ATOMS: atom_id res chain seq x y z
N MET A 1 -71.70 -18.68 32.15
CA MET A 1 -70.55 -18.35 31.29
C MET A 1 -70.84 -17.02 30.62
N GLU A 2 -70.69 -15.90 31.33
CA GLU A 2 -71.00 -14.57 30.77
C GLU A 2 -70.26 -13.43 31.48
N LEU A 3 -69.17 -13.74 32.20
CA LEU A 3 -68.36 -12.75 32.91
C LEU A 3 -66.87 -12.75 32.50
N TYR A 4 -66.52 -13.46 31.43
CA TYR A 4 -65.16 -13.43 30.84
C TYR A 4 -65.11 -12.73 29.48
N GLU A 5 -66.24 -12.47 28.83
CA GLU A 5 -66.27 -11.78 27.52
C GLU A 5 -66.15 -10.25 27.62
N LYS A 6 -66.58 -9.64 28.74
CA LYS A 6 -66.42 -8.18 28.94
C LYS A 6 -64.99 -7.73 29.24
N GLN A 7 -64.12 -8.63 29.73
CA GLN A 7 -62.69 -8.34 29.93
C GLN A 7 -61.84 -8.71 28.71
N GLY A 8 -62.27 -9.68 27.89
CA GLY A 8 -61.53 -10.10 26.69
C GLY A 8 -61.44 -9.04 25.60
N ILE A 9 -62.43 -8.15 25.48
CA ILE A 9 -62.42 -7.04 24.52
C ILE A 9 -61.44 -5.94 24.96
N ASP A 10 -61.29 -5.71 26.27
CA ASP A 10 -60.39 -4.70 26.82
C ASP A 10 -58.94 -5.17 26.79
N LEU A 11 -58.68 -6.43 27.20
CA LEU A 11 -57.35 -7.04 27.12
C LEU A 11 -56.85 -7.14 25.68
N LYS A 12 -57.71 -7.55 24.73
CA LYS A 12 -57.33 -7.63 23.32
C LYS A 12 -56.97 -6.24 22.78
N LYS A 13 -57.77 -5.22 23.10
CA LYS A 13 -57.54 -3.83 22.68
C LYS A 13 -56.28 -3.25 23.33
N GLU A 14 -56.00 -3.58 24.58
CA GLU A 14 -54.79 -3.20 25.29
C GLU A 14 -53.55 -3.89 24.71
N MET A 15 -53.66 -5.18 24.36
CA MET A 15 -52.58 -5.94 23.74
C MET A 15 -52.29 -5.44 22.32
N ASP A 16 -53.32 -5.14 21.52
CA ASP A 16 -53.20 -4.54 20.19
C ASP A 16 -52.57 -3.14 20.27
N LYS A 17 -52.94 -2.35 21.29
CA LYS A 17 -52.32 -1.04 21.57
C LYS A 17 -50.84 -1.18 21.93
N LYS A 18 -50.49 -2.12 22.80
CA LYS A 18 -49.09 -2.39 23.20
C LYS A 18 -48.24 -2.90 22.03
N LEU A 19 -48.82 -3.73 21.16
CA LEU A 19 -48.19 -4.21 19.93
C LEU A 19 -47.93 -3.05 18.96
N PHE A 20 -48.92 -2.16 18.78
CA PHE A 20 -48.77 -0.97 17.95
C PHE A 20 -47.70 -0.01 18.49
N GLU A 21 -47.67 0.23 19.80
CA GLU A 21 -46.63 1.06 20.44
C GLU A 21 -45.23 0.44 20.28
N MET A 22 -45.12 -0.89 20.42
CA MET A 22 -43.89 -1.62 20.21
C MET A 22 -43.42 -1.54 18.75
N GLU A 23 -44.32 -1.71 17.78
CA GLU A 23 -44.00 -1.58 16.35
C GLU A 23 -43.54 -0.15 16.01
N GLN A 24 -44.19 0.87 16.57
CA GLN A 24 -43.78 2.27 16.41
C GLN A 24 -42.40 2.53 17.02
N ASN A 25 -42.08 1.93 18.16
CA ASN A 25 -40.76 2.07 18.79
C ASN A 25 -39.67 1.38 17.96
N PHE A 26 -39.91 0.15 17.48
CA PHE A 26 -38.98 -0.54 16.59
C PHE A 26 -38.75 0.25 15.30
N ARG A 27 -39.80 0.83 14.71
CA ARG A 27 -39.68 1.67 13.52
C ARG A 27 -38.78 2.89 13.78
N LYS A 28 -38.99 3.57 14.91
CA LYS A 28 -38.15 4.71 15.31
C LYS A 28 -36.71 4.31 15.60
N GLU A 29 -36.48 3.16 16.23
CA GLU A 29 -35.13 2.65 16.54
C GLU A 29 -34.38 2.27 15.25
N MET A 30 -35.05 1.64 14.30
CA MET A 30 -34.49 1.33 12.98
C MET A 30 -34.13 2.61 12.21
N GLU A 31 -35.02 3.60 12.20
CA GLU A 31 -34.75 4.90 11.58
C GLU A 31 -33.59 5.65 12.26
N GLU A 32 -33.46 5.53 13.58
CA GLU A 32 -32.34 6.10 14.35
C GLU A 32 -31.02 5.43 13.98
N LEU A 33 -30.99 4.10 13.96
CA LEU A 33 -29.81 3.32 13.57
C LEU A 33 -29.39 3.62 12.13
N GLU A 34 -30.33 3.67 11.20
CA GLU A 34 -30.04 4.01 9.80
C GLU A 34 -29.46 5.43 9.68
N ARG A 35 -29.99 6.39 10.44
CA ARG A 35 -29.48 7.76 10.44
C ARG A 35 -28.08 7.85 11.04
N GLN A 36 -27.80 7.11 12.11
CA GLN A 36 -26.46 7.06 12.71
C GLN A 36 -25.46 6.41 11.75
N HIS A 37 -25.84 5.31 11.12
CA HIS A 37 -25.01 4.64 10.12
C HIS A 37 -24.72 5.56 8.93
N LYS A 38 -25.73 6.27 8.42
CA LYS A 38 -25.56 7.24 7.33
C LYS A 38 -24.65 8.40 7.74
N ARG A 39 -24.77 8.92 8.97
CA ARG A 39 -23.85 9.95 9.48
C ARG A 39 -22.41 9.45 9.51
N LYS A 40 -22.19 8.23 10.00
CA LYS A 40 -20.85 7.62 10.04
C LYS A 40 -20.29 7.37 8.65
N ASN A 41 -21.08 6.84 7.73
CA ASN A 41 -20.66 6.68 6.34
C ASN A 41 -20.26 8.01 5.71
N ASN A 42 -21.06 9.06 5.87
CA ASN A 42 -20.74 10.38 5.33
C ASN A 42 -19.45 10.97 5.95
N GLU A 43 -19.24 10.76 7.26
CA GLU A 43 -18.03 11.17 7.96
C GLU A 43 -16.79 10.46 7.39
N TYR A 44 -16.86 9.13 7.22
CA TYR A 44 -15.79 8.35 6.62
C TYR A 44 -15.54 8.72 5.15
N GLU A 45 -16.59 8.93 4.37
CA GLU A 45 -16.49 9.30 2.96
C GLU A 45 -15.83 10.68 2.79
N SER A 46 -16.23 11.67 3.59
CA SER A 46 -15.58 12.99 3.60
C SER A 46 -14.13 12.91 4.04
N ARG A 47 -13.81 12.06 5.02
CA ARG A 47 -12.45 11.84 5.49
C ARG A 47 -11.57 11.21 4.41
N ILE A 48 -12.08 10.20 3.71
CA ILE A 48 -11.39 9.56 2.59
C ILE A 48 -11.13 10.58 1.48
N GLU A 49 -12.12 11.41 1.12
CA GLU A 49 -11.96 12.43 0.09
C GLU A 49 -10.87 13.47 0.46
N SER A 50 -10.82 13.90 1.72
CA SER A 50 -9.77 14.79 2.21
C SER A 50 -8.39 14.16 2.12
N LEU A 51 -8.26 12.89 2.54
CA LEU A 51 -7.01 12.15 2.45
C LEU A 51 -6.57 11.96 0.99
N GLN A 52 -7.50 11.66 0.10
CA GLN A 52 -7.25 11.54 -1.34
C GLN A 52 -6.66 12.85 -1.91
N LYS A 53 -7.26 14.00 -1.57
CA LYS A 53 -6.76 15.33 -1.99
C LYS A 53 -5.36 15.62 -1.47
N GLN A 54 -5.02 15.20 -0.25
CA GLN A 54 -3.67 15.35 0.29
C GLN A 54 -2.65 14.49 -0.46
N VAL A 55 -3.02 13.26 -0.82
CA VAL A 55 -2.18 12.37 -1.64
C VAL A 55 -1.96 12.96 -3.03
N ASP A 56 -3.02 13.43 -3.69
CA ASP A 56 -2.95 14.04 -5.02
C ASP A 56 -2.06 15.30 -5.00
N LEU A 57 -2.18 16.13 -3.96
CA LEU A 57 -1.31 17.29 -3.77
C LEU A 57 0.16 16.88 -3.61
N ALA A 58 0.45 15.88 -2.78
CA ALA A 58 1.82 15.38 -2.62
C ALA A 58 2.37 14.78 -3.92
N GLN A 59 1.56 14.04 -4.69
CA GLN A 59 1.94 13.53 -6.00
C GLN A 59 2.21 14.65 -7.00
N SER A 60 1.41 15.73 -6.99
CA SER A 60 1.64 16.90 -7.84
C SER A 60 2.95 17.64 -7.53
N MET A 61 3.40 17.61 -6.26
CA MET A 61 4.69 18.16 -5.87
C MET A 61 5.87 17.30 -6.36
N LEU A 62 5.69 15.98 -6.46
CA LEU A 62 6.68 15.06 -7.04
C LEU A 62 6.87 15.32 -8.54
N THR A 63 5.76 15.52 -9.27
CA THR A 63 5.81 15.77 -10.72
C THR A 63 6.32 17.17 -11.07
N SER A 64 6.18 18.14 -10.17
CA SER A 64 6.67 19.53 -10.36
C SER A 64 8.11 19.77 -9.90
N GLY A 65 8.80 18.77 -9.33
CA GLY A 65 10.22 18.86 -9.00
C GLY A 65 10.57 19.78 -7.81
N ILE A 66 9.57 20.25 -7.06
CA ILE A 66 9.74 21.20 -5.95
C ILE A 66 10.29 20.48 -4.69
N SER A 67 10.11 19.16 -4.60
CA SER A 67 10.66 18.30 -3.54
C SER A 67 11.43 17.15 -4.20
N SER A 68 12.72 17.34 -4.42
CA SER A 68 13.60 16.39 -5.11
C SER A 68 14.06 15.20 -4.25
N THR A 69 13.57 15.09 -3.01
CA THR A 69 13.92 14.02 -2.07
C THR A 69 12.68 13.29 -1.60
N TRP A 70 12.62 11.98 -1.89
CA TRP A 70 11.58 11.04 -1.43
C TRP A 70 11.29 11.15 0.08
N GLU A 71 12.32 11.45 0.87
CA GLU A 71 12.24 11.61 2.31
C GLU A 71 11.45 12.86 2.78
N GLY A 72 11.45 13.96 2.00
CA GLY A 72 10.70 15.18 2.32
C GLY A 72 9.20 15.00 2.16
N ASN A 73 8.79 14.28 1.11
CA ASN A 73 7.38 13.97 0.84
C ASN A 73 6.82 12.91 1.79
N GLU A 74 7.60 11.87 2.12
CA GLU A 74 7.21 10.87 3.12
C GLU A 74 7.04 11.53 4.49
N LYS A 75 7.96 12.41 4.90
CA LYS A 75 7.83 13.20 6.15
C LYS A 75 6.57 14.07 6.15
N PHE A 76 6.19 14.69 5.02
CA PHE A 76 4.98 15.50 4.92
C PHE A 76 3.70 14.65 5.04
N LEU A 77 3.60 13.55 4.29
CA LEU A 77 2.46 12.64 4.36
C LEU A 77 2.36 11.94 5.70
N THR A 78 3.50 11.54 6.27
CA THR A 78 3.58 10.89 7.59
C THR A 78 3.25 11.88 8.70
N SER A 79 3.68 13.14 8.61
CA SER A 79 3.32 14.18 9.58
C SER A 79 1.84 14.54 9.51
N SER A 80 1.23 14.59 8.32
CA SER A 80 -0.21 14.82 8.16
C SER A 80 -1.03 13.63 8.68
N LEU A 81 -0.62 12.39 8.39
CA LEU A 81 -1.26 11.17 8.92
C LEU A 81 -1.09 11.03 10.44
N LEU A 82 0.05 11.42 10.99
CA LEU A 82 0.32 11.41 12.43
C LEU A 82 -0.41 12.53 13.18
N ALA A 83 -0.67 13.67 12.54
CA ALA A 83 -1.40 14.78 13.16
C ALA A 83 -2.83 14.39 13.58
N ASP A 84 -3.47 13.47 12.86
CA ASP A 84 -4.79 12.93 13.19
C ASP A 84 -4.73 11.69 14.11
N LEU A 85 -3.54 11.12 14.35
CA LEU A 85 -3.32 10.00 15.29
C LEU A 85 -2.88 10.46 16.69
N ASN A 86 -2.87 11.77 16.93
CA ASN A 86 -2.30 12.42 18.11
C ASN A 86 -3.19 12.34 19.38
N GLU A 87 -4.13 11.40 19.48
CA GLU A 87 -5.01 11.30 20.66
C GLU A 87 -4.48 10.45 21.81
N GLU A 88 -3.45 9.62 21.61
CA GLU A 88 -2.75 8.96 22.73
C GLU A 88 -1.24 8.97 22.48
N GLU A 89 -0.52 9.84 23.20
CA GLU A 89 0.93 9.71 23.36
C GLU A 89 1.20 8.32 23.94
N ALA A 90 1.43 7.35 23.06
CA ALA A 90 1.72 6.00 23.46
C ALA A 90 3.02 6.02 24.27
N ASN A 91 2.90 5.80 25.58
CA ASN A 91 4.03 5.68 26.50
C ASN A 91 4.75 4.35 26.25
N TRP A 92 5.49 4.26 25.14
CA TRP A 92 6.26 3.08 24.80
C TRP A 92 7.41 2.91 25.80
N THR A 93 7.55 1.71 26.35
CA THR A 93 8.78 1.32 27.04
C THR A 93 9.93 1.26 26.03
N PRO A 94 11.20 1.46 26.46
CA PRO A 94 12.35 1.46 25.54
C PRO A 94 12.51 0.16 24.75
N GLU A 95 12.05 -0.96 25.32
CA GLU A 95 12.06 -2.26 24.64
C GLU A 95 11.01 -2.34 23.52
N GLN A 96 9.80 -1.82 23.76
CA GLN A 96 8.77 -1.77 22.73
C GLN A 96 9.14 -0.79 21.62
N GLU A 97 9.71 0.38 21.93
CA GLU A 97 10.18 1.34 20.93
C GLU A 97 11.21 0.70 20.00
N LYS A 98 12.15 -0.07 20.57
CA LYS A 98 13.16 -0.81 19.80
C LYS A 98 12.53 -1.84 18.86
N ILE A 99 11.49 -2.55 19.30
CA ILE A 99 10.77 -3.53 18.46
C ILE A 99 10.02 -2.81 17.33
N VAL A 100 9.26 -1.76 17.64
CA VAL A 100 8.51 -0.98 16.65
C VAL A 100 9.46 -0.39 15.61
N ARG A 101 10.56 0.23 16.04
CA ARG A 101 11.56 0.81 15.14
C ARG A 101 12.13 -0.25 14.21
N ARG A 102 12.47 -1.45 14.73
CA ARG A 102 12.95 -2.57 13.90
C ARG A 102 11.90 -3.05 12.91
N ALA A 103 10.65 -3.17 13.34
CA ALA A 103 9.53 -3.56 12.47
C ALA A 103 9.30 -2.52 11.36
N ALA A 104 9.27 -1.24 11.72
CA ALA A 104 9.13 -0.12 10.78
C ALA A 104 10.27 -0.10 9.74
N ILE A 105 11.54 -0.22 10.18
CA ILE A 105 12.69 -0.33 9.28
C ILE A 105 12.54 -1.55 8.35
N LYS A 106 12.18 -2.71 8.90
CA LYS A 106 12.02 -3.95 8.12
C LYS A 106 10.92 -3.81 7.08
N TRP A 107 9.79 -3.18 7.42
CA TRP A 107 8.68 -2.94 6.50
C TRP A 107 9.03 -1.90 5.43
N ARG A 108 9.61 -0.76 5.83
CA ARG A 108 10.06 0.30 4.92
C ARG A 108 11.00 -0.22 3.83
N TYR A 109 11.90 -1.15 4.19
CA TYR A 109 12.90 -1.69 3.26
C TYR A 109 12.60 -3.10 2.78
N HIS A 110 11.38 -3.60 2.96
CA HIS A 110 11.00 -4.93 2.49
C HIS A 110 10.98 -4.98 0.95
N GLN A 111 11.91 -5.75 0.37
CA GLN A 111 12.12 -5.80 -1.09
C GLN A 111 11.66 -7.11 -1.74
N PHE A 112 11.33 -8.13 -0.95
CA PHE A 112 11.10 -9.48 -1.48
C PHE A 112 9.92 -9.54 -2.45
N THR A 113 8.86 -8.76 -2.18
CA THR A 113 7.71 -8.64 -3.08
C THR A 113 8.09 -7.94 -4.38
N SER A 114 8.75 -6.78 -4.30
CA SER A 114 9.18 -6.00 -5.48
C SER A 114 10.05 -6.81 -6.43
N VAL A 115 11.09 -7.49 -5.92
CA VAL A 115 12.03 -8.27 -6.76
C VAL A 115 11.31 -9.39 -7.52
N ARG A 116 10.38 -10.09 -6.86
CA ARG A 116 9.56 -11.12 -7.50
C ARG A 116 8.70 -10.52 -8.61
N ASP A 117 8.03 -9.42 -8.29
CA ASP A 117 7.11 -8.76 -9.23
C ASP A 117 7.88 -8.18 -10.43
N ASP A 118 9.10 -7.68 -10.23
CA ASP A 118 10.02 -7.26 -11.30
C ASP A 118 10.43 -8.43 -12.21
N LEU A 119 10.78 -9.59 -11.64
CA LEU A 119 11.13 -10.77 -12.44
C LEU A 119 9.93 -11.26 -13.26
N TRP A 120 8.75 -11.33 -12.64
CA TRP A 120 7.54 -11.85 -13.29
C TRP A 120 7.00 -10.88 -14.34
N GLY A 121 6.94 -9.58 -14.01
CA GLY A 121 6.44 -8.53 -14.92
C GLY A 121 7.31 -8.32 -16.14
N ASN A 122 8.61 -8.60 -16.05
CA ASN A 122 9.54 -8.40 -17.16
C ASN A 122 9.94 -9.69 -17.89
N ALA A 123 9.44 -10.86 -17.46
CA ALA A 123 9.83 -12.16 -18.00
C ALA A 123 9.61 -12.29 -19.52
N ILE A 124 8.61 -11.58 -20.06
CA ILE A 124 8.30 -11.57 -21.49
C ILE A 124 9.44 -10.94 -22.30
N PHE A 125 9.98 -9.79 -21.87
CA PHE A 125 11.05 -9.08 -22.57
C PHE A 125 12.34 -9.90 -22.62
N LEU A 126 12.68 -10.61 -21.52
CA LEU A 126 13.85 -11.47 -21.51
C LEU A 126 13.71 -12.64 -22.49
N LYS A 127 12.51 -13.23 -22.57
CA LYS A 127 12.24 -14.32 -23.52
C LYS A 127 12.28 -13.83 -24.96
N GLU A 128 11.66 -12.67 -25.24
CA GLU A 128 11.65 -12.05 -26.56
C GLU A 128 13.06 -11.67 -27.01
N ALA A 129 13.86 -11.02 -26.16
CA ALA A 129 15.25 -10.67 -26.48
C ALA A 129 16.11 -11.91 -26.81
N ASN A 130 15.93 -13.01 -26.07
CA ASN A 130 16.59 -14.28 -26.38
C ASN A 130 16.09 -14.89 -27.69
N ALA A 131 14.78 -14.82 -27.97
CA ALA A 131 14.21 -15.32 -29.23
C ALA A 131 14.76 -14.53 -30.44
N ILE A 132 14.79 -13.20 -30.35
CA ILE A 132 15.35 -12.31 -31.38
C ILE A 132 16.84 -12.58 -31.58
N ALA A 133 17.61 -12.78 -30.50
CA ALA A 133 19.03 -13.09 -30.61
C ALA A 133 19.27 -14.38 -31.42
N VAL A 134 18.44 -15.41 -31.20
CA VAL A 134 18.48 -16.67 -31.96
C VAL A 134 18.06 -16.44 -33.42
N GLU A 135 16.96 -15.72 -33.66
CA GLU A 135 16.46 -15.41 -34.99
C GLU A 135 17.49 -14.66 -35.84
N LEU A 136 18.19 -13.68 -35.25
CA LEU A 136 19.25 -12.89 -35.88
C LEU A 136 20.63 -13.59 -35.90
N ARG A 137 20.73 -14.83 -35.42
CA ARG A 137 21.97 -15.61 -35.30
C ARG A 137 23.10 -14.84 -34.57
N LYS A 138 22.73 -14.05 -33.56
CA LYS A 138 23.68 -13.39 -32.65
C LYS A 138 24.02 -14.39 -31.55
N GLN A 139 25.31 -14.54 -31.23
CA GLN A 139 25.72 -15.40 -30.10
C GLN A 139 25.72 -14.57 -28.82
N VAL A 140 24.54 -14.11 -28.42
CA VAL A 140 24.32 -13.31 -27.22
C VAL A 140 23.23 -13.99 -26.40
N THR A 141 23.41 -14.08 -25.09
CA THR A 141 22.41 -14.65 -24.17
C THR A 141 22.04 -13.65 -23.09
N PHE A 142 20.75 -13.55 -22.80
CA PHE A 142 20.20 -12.68 -21.76
C PHE A 142 19.72 -13.51 -20.58
N GLN A 143 20.18 -13.20 -19.37
CA GLN A 143 19.79 -13.89 -18.15
C GLN A 143 19.52 -12.89 -17.01
N TYR A 144 18.53 -13.17 -16.16
CA TYR A 144 18.35 -12.42 -14.93
C TYR A 144 19.50 -12.64 -13.96
N VAL A 145 19.90 -11.55 -13.31
CA VAL A 145 20.88 -11.57 -12.22
C VAL A 145 20.41 -10.62 -11.11
N LEU A 146 20.62 -11.04 -9.87
CA LEU A 146 20.42 -10.17 -8.71
C LEU A 146 21.76 -9.55 -8.35
N LEU A 147 21.82 -8.23 -8.41
CA LEU A 147 23.01 -7.46 -8.06
C LEU A 147 22.76 -6.73 -6.75
N THR A 148 23.72 -6.81 -5.84
CA THR A 148 23.60 -6.14 -4.53
C THR A 148 24.64 -5.05 -4.44
N ASP A 149 24.17 -3.83 -4.21
CA ASP A 149 25.00 -2.66 -4.00
C ASP A 149 25.67 -2.71 -2.62
N THR A 150 26.99 -2.81 -2.63
CA THR A 150 27.81 -2.91 -1.41
C THR A 150 29.05 -2.05 -1.57
N MET A 151 29.69 -1.69 -0.45
CA MET A 151 30.94 -0.92 -0.44
C MET A 151 32.07 -1.55 -1.28
N TYR A 152 32.05 -2.88 -1.45
CA TYR A 152 33.08 -3.62 -2.21
C TYR A 152 32.67 -3.95 -3.64
N SER A 153 31.40 -3.74 -3.98
CA SER A 153 30.84 -3.94 -5.32
C SER A 153 29.75 -2.90 -5.56
N PRO A 154 30.13 -1.62 -5.72
CA PRO A 154 29.16 -0.55 -5.94
C PRO A 154 28.51 -0.72 -7.31
N LEU A 155 27.19 -0.59 -7.37
CA LEU A 155 26.47 -0.65 -8.63
C LEU A 155 26.53 0.68 -9.37
N PRO A 156 26.60 0.67 -10.71
CA PRO A 156 26.53 1.89 -11.50
C PRO A 156 25.18 2.58 -11.32
N PRO A 157 25.12 3.92 -11.40
CA PRO A 157 23.88 4.69 -11.23
C PRO A 157 22.73 4.23 -12.12
N ASP A 158 23.02 3.79 -13.35
CA ASP A 158 22.04 3.30 -14.32
C ASP A 158 21.30 2.03 -13.87
N LEU A 159 21.86 1.25 -12.94
CA LEU A 159 21.23 0.04 -12.39
C LEU A 159 20.49 0.33 -11.07
N LEU A 160 20.66 1.52 -10.51
CA LEU A 160 20.07 1.93 -9.26
C LEU A 160 18.80 2.76 -9.53
N PRO A 161 17.73 2.56 -8.75
CA PRO A 161 16.53 3.39 -8.86
C PRO A 161 16.86 4.87 -8.66
N PRO A 162 16.40 5.76 -9.55
CA PRO A 162 16.68 7.18 -9.47
C PRO A 162 16.04 7.80 -8.21
N GLY A 163 16.78 8.68 -7.54
CA GLY A 163 16.27 9.46 -6.40
C GLY A 163 16.27 8.76 -5.04
N GLU A 164 16.80 7.53 -4.93
CA GLU A 164 16.96 6.86 -3.64
C GLU A 164 18.34 7.12 -3.04
N ASP A 165 18.37 7.71 -1.84
CA ASP A 165 19.61 7.85 -1.07
C ASP A 165 19.97 6.53 -0.37
N LEU A 166 20.97 5.85 -0.94
CA LEU A 166 21.46 4.56 -0.46
C LEU A 166 22.31 4.69 0.82
N SER A 167 22.80 5.89 1.13
CA SER A 167 23.68 6.12 2.28
C SER A 167 22.96 5.97 3.63
N CYS A 168 21.66 6.26 3.66
CA CYS A 168 20.83 6.18 4.86
C CYS A 168 20.23 4.78 5.12
N ARG A 169 20.52 3.81 4.24
CA ARG A 169 19.89 2.48 4.32
C ARG A 169 20.63 1.56 5.29
N PRO A 170 19.94 0.89 6.22
CA PRO A 170 20.57 -0.06 7.13
C PRO A 170 20.98 -1.39 6.46
N TYR A 171 20.49 -1.66 5.25
CA TYR A 171 20.75 -2.89 4.51
C TYR A 171 21.16 -2.61 3.05
N PRO A 172 22.10 -3.40 2.49
CA PRO A 172 22.47 -3.34 1.08
C PRO A 172 21.26 -3.46 0.15
N LYS A 173 21.30 -2.76 -0.99
CA LYS A 173 20.21 -2.79 -1.98
C LYS A 173 20.44 -3.84 -3.03
N THR A 174 19.51 -4.78 -3.13
CA THR A 174 19.49 -5.77 -4.21
C THR A 174 18.53 -5.31 -5.29
N VAL A 175 19.01 -5.27 -6.53
CA VAL A 175 18.23 -4.93 -7.73
C VAL A 175 18.24 -6.09 -8.72
N VAL A 176 17.17 -6.19 -9.51
CA VAL A 176 17.10 -7.10 -10.65
C VAL A 176 17.75 -6.44 -11.85
N ALA A 177 18.72 -7.11 -12.45
CA ALA A 177 19.37 -6.70 -13.68
C ALA A 177 19.40 -7.84 -14.70
N VAL A 178 19.81 -7.51 -15.92
CA VAL A 178 19.97 -8.45 -17.02
C VAL A 178 21.44 -8.58 -17.35
N GLN A 179 21.99 -9.77 -17.16
CA GLN A 179 23.31 -10.12 -17.64
C GLN A 179 23.23 -10.44 -19.13
N VAL A 180 23.96 -9.68 -19.93
CA VAL A 180 24.11 -9.87 -21.38
C VAL A 180 25.49 -10.45 -21.63
N LYS A 181 25.54 -11.71 -22.05
CA LYS A 181 26.80 -12.40 -22.35
C LYS A 181 26.98 -12.49 -23.87
N ASP A 182 27.97 -11.76 -24.38
CA ASP A 182 28.38 -11.82 -25.78
C ASP A 182 29.46 -12.90 -25.94
N LEU A 183 29.09 -14.02 -26.56
CA LEU A 183 29.98 -15.15 -26.78
C LEU A 183 30.98 -14.90 -27.91
N LYS A 184 30.70 -13.97 -28.83
CA LYS A 184 31.64 -13.62 -29.92
C LYS A 184 32.79 -12.79 -29.41
N ASN A 185 32.47 -11.81 -28.56
CA ASN A 185 33.45 -10.85 -28.04
C ASN A 185 33.98 -11.23 -26.65
N GLY A 186 33.42 -12.25 -26.01
CA GLY A 186 33.81 -12.69 -24.66
C GLY A 186 33.47 -11.69 -23.55
N ALA A 187 32.54 -10.77 -23.81
CA ALA A 187 32.20 -9.67 -22.89
C ALA A 187 30.91 -9.96 -22.12
N ILE A 188 30.83 -9.45 -20.90
CA ILE A 188 29.64 -9.50 -20.05
C ILE A 188 29.23 -8.07 -19.72
N HIS A 189 27.98 -7.74 -20.01
CA HIS A 189 27.38 -6.45 -19.68
C HIS A 189 26.20 -6.65 -18.72
N TYR A 190 25.95 -5.64 -17.90
CA TYR A 190 24.79 -5.60 -17.00
C TYR A 190 23.89 -4.46 -17.44
N TRP A 191 22.64 -4.78 -17.75
CA TRP A 191 21.62 -3.83 -18.17
C TRP A 191 20.52 -3.73 -17.11
N SER A 192 19.95 -2.54 -16.97
CA SER A 192 18.73 -2.35 -16.19
C SER A 192 17.55 -3.00 -16.91
N LEU A 193 16.48 -3.30 -16.18
CA LEU A 193 15.24 -3.80 -16.78
C LEU A 193 14.65 -2.79 -17.77
N GLU A 194 14.80 -1.50 -17.50
CA GLU A 194 14.36 -0.41 -18.39
C GLU A 194 15.13 -0.40 -19.72
N LYS A 195 16.43 -0.71 -19.69
CA LYS A 195 17.25 -0.79 -20.91
C LYS A 195 16.96 -2.01 -21.77
N LEU A 196 16.38 -3.07 -21.21
CA LEU A 196 15.98 -4.26 -21.94
C LEU A 196 14.65 -4.07 -22.68
N LYS A 197 13.73 -3.29 -22.11
CA LYS A 197 12.42 -2.97 -22.73
C LYS A 197 12.60 -2.13 -23.99
#